data_AF-A0A2V5WU88-F1
#
_entry.id   AF-A0A2V5WU88-F1
#
_cell.length_a   1.000
_cell.length_b   1.000
_cell.length_c   1.000
_cell.angle_alpha   90.00
_cell.angle_beta   90.00
_cell.angle_gamma   90.00
#
_symmetry.space_group_name_H-M   'P 1'
#
loop_
_entity.id
_entity.type
_entity.pdbx_description
1 polymer ?
#
loop_
_entity_poly.entity_id
_entity_poly.type
_entity_poly.pdbx_seq_one_letter_code
_entity_poly.pdbx_strand_id
1 'polypeptide(L)'
;MDETRPAMEEMEVYCAANPGSPSAVHRPRLFIRGELWIALLGPCVEEGIVGIGSTVKAALRAFDAQYLAGLRPPAPAGRSYRATGGSK
;
A
#
# COMPACT_ATOMS: atom_id res chain seq x y z
N MET A 1 -2.40 21.76 8.22
CA MET A 1 -0.94 21.73 8.01
C MET A 1 -0.70 21.04 6.69
N ASP A 2 0.23 21.54 5.88
CA ASP A 2 0.58 20.96 4.57
C ASP A 2 1.56 19.79 4.79
N GLU A 3 1.05 18.67 5.32
CA GLU A 3 1.84 17.48 5.70
C GLU A 3 2.40 16.71 4.49
N THR A 4 1.98 17.09 3.28
CA THR A 4 2.37 16.43 2.02
C THR A 4 3.83 16.69 1.65
N ARG A 5 4.36 17.91 1.89
CA ARG A 5 5.76 18.23 1.59
C ARG A 5 6.77 17.41 2.39
N PRO A 6 6.71 17.35 3.74
CA PRO A 6 7.65 16.53 4.50
C PRO A 6 7.50 15.04 4.17
N ALA A 7 6.30 14.59 3.78
CA ALA A 7 6.10 13.21 3.38
C ALA A 7 6.75 12.84 2.04
N MET A 8 6.73 13.75 1.07
CA MET A 8 7.45 13.55 -0.19
C MET A 8 8.96 13.52 0.03
N GLU A 9 9.50 14.40 0.88
CA GLU A 9 10.92 14.37 1.24
C GLU A 9 11.33 13.05 1.93
N GLU A 10 10.52 12.56 2.87
CA GLU A 10 10.78 11.28 3.54
C GLU A 10 10.70 10.10 2.55
N MET A 11 9.78 10.16 1.58
CA MET A 11 9.71 9.18 0.49
C MET A 11 10.99 9.21 -0.36
N GLU A 12 11.48 10.38 -0.75
CA GLU A 12 12.73 10.50 -1.52
C GLU A 12 13.92 9.91 -0.74
N VAL A 13 14.04 10.24 0.54
CA VAL A 13 15.09 9.68 1.42
C VAL A 13 14.99 8.15 1.49
N TYR A 14 13.77 7.62 1.62
CA TYR A 14 13.53 6.18 1.64
C TYR A 14 13.93 5.52 0.31
N CYS A 15 13.55 6.10 -0.82
CA CYS A 15 13.85 5.58 -2.14
C CYS A 15 15.36 5.63 -2.43
N ALA A 16 16.04 6.71 -2.04
CA ALA A 16 17.48 6.86 -2.17
C ALA A 16 18.25 5.83 -1.33
N ALA A 17 17.75 5.53 -0.12
CA ALA A 17 18.34 4.50 0.74
C ALA A 17 18.05 3.06 0.26
N ASN A 18 16.98 2.86 -0.54
CA ASN A 18 16.52 1.55 -0.98
C ASN A 18 16.20 1.54 -2.49
N PRO A 19 17.19 1.74 -3.38
CA PRO A 19 16.94 1.94 -4.81
C PRO A 19 16.31 0.74 -5.53
N GLY A 20 16.45 -0.48 -4.98
CA GLY A 20 15.84 -1.70 -5.51
C GLY A 20 14.49 -2.06 -4.89
N SER A 21 13.96 -1.24 -3.97
CA SER A 21 12.66 -1.50 -3.34
C SER A 21 11.50 -1.24 -4.30
N PRO A 22 10.36 -1.95 -4.17
CA PRO A 22 9.14 -1.65 -4.92
C PRO A 22 8.72 -0.18 -4.80
N SER A 23 8.90 0.44 -3.64
CA SER A 23 8.63 1.86 -3.41
C SER A 23 9.48 2.78 -4.29
N ALA A 24 10.78 2.47 -4.46
CA ALA A 24 11.67 3.26 -5.31
C ALA A 24 11.35 3.10 -6.81
N VAL A 25 10.95 1.89 -7.22
CA VAL A 25 10.66 1.54 -8.62
C VAL A 25 9.28 2.04 -9.06
N HIS A 26 8.26 1.79 -8.25
CA HIS A 26 6.86 2.04 -8.61
C HIS A 26 6.30 3.34 -8.05
N ARG A 27 7.01 3.99 -7.11
CA ARG A 27 6.67 5.30 -6.55
C ARG A 27 5.17 5.39 -6.17
N PRO A 28 4.69 4.61 -5.18
CA PRO A 28 3.28 4.55 -4.82
C PRO A 28 2.74 5.93 -4.41
N ARG A 29 1.44 6.15 -4.65
CA ARG A 29 0.76 7.38 -4.22
C ARG A 29 0.65 7.39 -2.70
N LEU A 30 1.26 8.39 -2.08
CA LEU A 30 1.19 8.62 -0.64
C LEU A 30 0.08 9.60 -0.30
N PHE A 31 -0.74 9.24 0.68
CA PHE A 31 -1.75 10.11 1.26
C PHE A 31 -1.98 9.77 2.73
N ILE A 32 -2.46 10.75 3.49
CA ILE A 32 -2.79 10.59 4.91
C ILE A 32 -4.30 10.47 5.09
N ARG A 33 -4.72 9.56 5.96
CA ARG A 33 -6.11 9.40 6.40
C ARG A 33 -6.17 9.36 7.92
N GLY A 34 -6.59 10.45 8.53
CA GLY A 34 -6.47 10.62 9.98
C GLY A 34 -5.00 10.72 10.36
N GLU A 35 -4.50 9.76 11.14
CA GLU A 35 -3.10 9.66 11.57
C GLU A 35 -2.31 8.57 10.83
N LEU A 36 -2.92 7.94 9.82
CA LEU A 36 -2.31 6.84 9.07
C LEU A 36 -1.86 7.29 7.69
N TRP A 37 -0.61 6.97 7.37
CA TRP A 37 -0.03 7.08 6.04
C TRP A 37 -0.37 5.85 5.23
N ILE A 38 -0.80 6.09 4.00
CA ILE A 38 -1.22 5.07 3.05
C ILE A 38 -0.40 5.23 1.77
N ALA A 39 0.30 4.16 1.37
CA ALA A 39 1.03 4.05 0.13
C ALA A 39 0.28 3.11 -0.82
N LEU A 40 -0.31 3.64 -1.89
CA LEU A 40 -1.14 2.90 -2.83
C LEU A 40 -0.49 2.81 -4.20
N LEU A 41 -0.39 1.60 -4.74
CA LEU A 41 -0.14 1.35 -6.16
C LEU A 41 -1.33 0.62 -6.77
N GLY A 42 -2.04 1.29 -7.69
CA GLY A 42 -3.20 0.73 -8.38
C GLY A 42 -4.37 1.70 -8.49
N PRO A 43 -5.49 1.29 -9.10
CA PRO A 43 -6.65 2.15 -9.29
C PRO A 43 -7.35 2.48 -7.97
N CYS A 44 -7.43 1.50 -7.06
CA CYS A 44 -8.14 1.60 -5.78
C CYS A 44 -7.45 0.72 -4.72
N VAL A 45 -7.80 0.94 -3.45
CA VAL A 45 -7.30 0.13 -2.31
C VAL A 45 -7.70 -1.34 -2.42
N GLU A 46 -8.85 -1.63 -3.02
CA GLU A 46 -9.40 -2.99 -3.15
C GLU A 46 -8.74 -3.81 -4.26
N GLU A 47 -8.25 -3.13 -5.30
CA GLU A 47 -7.66 -3.77 -6.50
C GLU A 47 -6.15 -3.53 -6.61
N GLY A 48 -5.60 -2.65 -5.77
CA GLY A 48 -4.20 -2.26 -5.73
C GLY A 48 -3.43 -2.85 -4.54
N ILE A 49 -2.14 -2.56 -4.49
CA ILE A 49 -1.26 -2.93 -3.38
C ILE A 49 -1.18 -1.74 -2.43
N VAL A 50 -1.38 -1.97 -1.13
CA VAL A 50 -1.53 -0.90 -0.14
C VAL A 50 -0.68 -1.12 1.09
N GLY A 51 0.32 -0.26 1.29
CA GLY A 51 1.03 -0.15 2.56
C GLY A 51 0.37 0.85 3.50
N ILE A 52 0.21 0.48 4.78
CA ILE A 52 -0.35 1.37 5.81
C ILE A 52 0.63 1.45 6.98
N GLY A 53 0.85 2.65 7.51
CA GLY A 53 1.69 2.87 8.68
C GLY A 53 1.40 4.18 9.40
N SER A 54 1.86 4.31 10.64
CA SER A 54 1.78 5.57 11.40
C SER A 54 2.80 6.61 10.93
N THR A 55 3.74 6.23 10.07
CA THR A 55 4.71 7.12 9.42
C THR A 55 4.83 6.78 7.93
N VAL A 56 5.37 7.71 7.14
CA VAL A 56 5.62 7.51 5.71
C VAL A 56 6.52 6.29 5.49
N LYS A 57 7.64 6.22 6.21
CA LYS A 57 8.54 5.05 6.15
C LYS A 57 7.87 3.73 6.52
N ALA A 58 6.97 3.72 7.50
CA ALA A 58 6.24 2.51 7.88
C ALA A 58 5.26 2.08 6.77
N ALA A 59 4.57 3.04 6.15
CA ALA A 59 3.67 2.78 5.02
C ALA A 59 4.43 2.24 3.80
N LEU A 60 5.57 2.84 3.43
CA LEU A 60 6.42 2.38 2.32
C LEU A 60 6.97 0.97 2.57
N ARG A 61 7.45 0.69 3.80
CA ARG A 61 7.91 -0.66 4.15
C ARG A 61 6.78 -1.69 4.07
N ALA A 62 5.58 -1.35 4.54
CA ALA A 62 4.43 -2.23 4.45
C ALA A 62 4.02 -2.49 2.99
N PHE A 63 4.09 -1.45 2.15
CA PHE A 63 3.86 -1.55 0.71
C PHE A 63 4.87 -2.52 0.05
N ASP A 64 6.16 -2.34 0.31
CA ASP A 64 7.21 -3.20 -0.23
C ASP A 64 7.00 -4.66 0.15
N ALA A 65 6.67 -4.93 1.42
CA ALA A 65 6.41 -6.26 1.91
C ALA A 65 5.20 -6.91 1.21
N GLN A 66 4.11 -6.16 1.01
CA GLN A 66 2.94 -6.65 0.28
C GLN A 66 3.22 -6.85 -1.21
N TYR A 67 3.98 -5.96 -1.83
CA TYR A 67 4.37 -6.10 -3.24
C TYR A 67 5.18 -7.38 -3.45
N LEU A 68 6.19 -7.62 -2.61
CA LEU A 68 6.99 -8.84 -2.65
C LEU A 68 6.18 -10.10 -2.32
N ALA A 69 5.20 -10.00 -1.41
CA ALA A 69 4.29 -11.11 -1.11
C ALA A 69 3.34 -11.42 -2.27
N GLY A 70 2.86 -10.40 -2.99
CA GLY A 70 1.96 -10.53 -4.14
C GLY A 70 2.61 -11.02 -5.44
N LEU A 71 3.95 -10.95 -5.54
CA LEU A 71 4.71 -11.66 -6.58
C LEU A 71 4.62 -13.19 -6.41
N ARG A 72 4.25 -13.66 -5.21
CA ARG A 72 3.81 -15.03 -5.01
C ARG A 72 2.37 -15.10 -5.51
N PRO A 73 2.02 -16.01 -6.44
CA PRO A 73 0.67 -16.07 -6.98
C PRO A 73 -0.32 -16.12 -5.81
N PRO A 74 -1.33 -15.24 -5.77
CA PRO A 74 -2.34 -15.32 -4.74
C PRO A 74 -2.93 -16.72 -4.86
N ALA A 75 -2.83 -17.52 -3.79
CA ALA A 75 -3.72 -18.67 -3.65
C ALA A 75 -5.12 -18.13 -3.93
N PRO A 76 -5.90 -18.77 -4.82
CA PRO A 76 -7.13 -18.19 -5.34
C PRO A 76 -7.94 -17.71 -4.15
N ALA A 77 -8.12 -16.40 -4.05
CA ALA A 77 -8.97 -15.78 -3.06
C ALA A 77 -10.38 -16.25 -3.41
N GLY A 78 -10.72 -17.41 -2.86
CA GLY A 78 -12.01 -18.04 -2.99
C GLY A 78 -13.02 -17.06 -2.48
N ARG A 79 -13.68 -16.39 -3.43
CA ARG A 79 -14.87 -15.58 -3.25
C ARG A 79 -15.81 -16.31 -2.30
N SER A 80 -15.77 -15.92 -1.04
CA SER A 80 -16.59 -16.51 0.02
C SER A 80 -17.39 -15.41 0.69
N TYR A 81 -18.17 -14.68 -0.10
CA TYR A 81 -19.42 -14.14 0.42
C TYR A 81 -20.44 -15.27 0.40
N ARG A 82 -20.51 -16.03 1.50
CA ARG A 82 -21.69 -16.81 1.85
C ARG A 82 -22.82 -15.80 2.07
N ALA A 83 -23.67 -15.61 1.06
CA ALA A 83 -25.00 -15.08 1.27
C ALA A 83 -25.92 -16.25 1.62
N THR A 84 -26.11 -16.46 2.91
CA THR A 84 -27.27 -17.17 3.45
C THR A 84 -28.53 -16.36 3.15
N GLY A 85 -29.52 -16.94 2.48
CA GLY A 85 -30.85 -16.32 2.31
C GLY A 85 -31.70 -17.07 1.28
N GLY A 86 -32.81 -17.66 1.72
CA GLY A 86 -33.58 -18.67 0.98
C GLY A 86 -34.74 -18.18 0.12
N SER A 87 -35.58 -19.18 -0.20
CA SER A 87 -36.98 -19.14 -0.69
C SER A 87 -37.20 -19.27 -2.20
N LYS A 88 -37.75 -20.42 -2.61
CA LYS A 88 -39.19 -20.57 -2.89
C LYS A 88 -39.63 -22.01 -2.66
#